data_AF-A0A7Y9NLX4-F1
#
_entry.id   AF-A0A7Y9NLX4-F1
#
_cell.length_a   1.000
_cell.length_b   1.000
_cell.length_c   1.000
_cell.angle_alpha   90.00
_cell.angle_beta   90.00
_cell.angle_gamma   90.00
#
_symmetry.space_group_name_H-M   'P 1'
#
loop_
_entity.id
_entity.type
_entity.pdbx_description
1 polymer ?
#
loop_
_entity_poly.entity_id
_entity_poly.type
_entity_poly.pdbx_seq_one_letter_code
_entity_poly.pdbx_strand_id
1 'polypeptide(L)'
;MEWLLRFSAQEQNYIFPVSVRSLIGAGWSAGLDPDKQGGKWKITIPLSLFPSQAHVRLRGISVTVESESSNAIFQSLLMAPIKGTVVHLDGTSRTIDQSTTPPVRVGRVQRLDSQRVPDLVGTLSLHNVSPIGEWMVAVASSSQPLSFSANPPPIQSPKIVYGQNAKINDVIVHLTLAVRNI
;
A
#
# COMPACT_ATOMS: atom_id res chain seq x y z
N MET A 1 18.69 8.26 25.78
CA MET A 1 19.15 7.43 24.65
C MET A 1 19.03 5.93 24.91
N GLU A 2 19.27 5.46 26.14
CA GLU A 2 19.23 4.02 26.48
C GLU A 2 17.89 3.32 26.22
N TRP A 3 16.76 4.01 26.43
CA TRP A 3 15.41 3.49 26.12
C TRP A 3 15.22 3.14 24.63
N LEU A 4 15.74 3.97 23.71
CA LEU A 4 15.65 3.74 22.27
C LEU A 4 16.46 2.49 21.85
N LEU A 5 17.63 2.28 22.46
CA LEU A 5 18.47 1.11 22.22
C LEU A 5 17.81 -0.18 22.72
N ARG A 6 17.21 -0.15 23.92
CA ARG A 6 16.46 -1.31 24.44
C ARG A 6 15.20 -1.60 23.63
N PHE A 7 14.55 -0.57 23.10
CA PHE A 7 13.36 -0.73 22.26
C PHE A 7 13.70 -1.39 20.91
N SER A 8 14.77 -0.96 20.23
CA SER A 8 15.12 -1.52 18.91
C SER A 8 15.60 -2.99 18.99
N ALA A 9 16.23 -3.39 20.10
CA ALA A 9 16.75 -4.75 20.27
C ALA A 9 15.67 -5.84 20.35
N GLN A 10 14.40 -5.48 20.54
CA GLN A 10 13.28 -6.41 20.69
C GLN A 10 12.26 -6.32 19.54
N GLU A 11 12.56 -5.57 18.49
CA GLU A 11 11.70 -5.48 17.33
C GLU A 11 11.91 -6.63 16.36
N GLN A 12 10.81 -7.16 15.84
CA GLN A 12 10.82 -8.10 14.73
C GLN A 12 10.44 -7.35 13.46
N ASN A 13 11.22 -7.54 12.40
CA ASN A 13 10.93 -6.98 11.09
C ASN A 13 10.43 -8.10 10.18
N TYR A 14 9.28 -7.89 9.54
CA TYR A 14 8.74 -8.84 8.56
C TYR A 14 7.94 -8.11 7.48
N ILE A 15 7.64 -8.84 6.40
CA ILE A 15 6.80 -8.34 5.30
C ILE A 15 5.42 -8.96 5.43
N PHE A 16 4.39 -8.12 5.45
CA PHE A 16 3.00 -8.53 5.50
C PHE A 16 2.28 -8.21 4.18
N PRO A 17 2.01 -9.20 3.33
CA PRO A 17 1.29 -8.98 2.08
C PRO A 17 -0.21 -8.82 2.34
N VAL A 18 -0.80 -7.79 1.73
CA VAL A 18 -2.23 -7.46 1.84
C VAL A 18 -2.86 -7.42 0.46
N SER A 19 -3.81 -8.31 0.20
CA SER A 19 -4.65 -8.28 -1.01
C SER A 19 -5.70 -7.17 -0.89
N VAL A 20 -5.64 -6.19 -1.78
CA VAL A 20 -6.61 -5.09 -1.86
C VAL A 20 -7.98 -5.65 -2.22
N ARG A 21 -8.05 -6.60 -3.15
CA ARG A 21 -9.31 -7.27 -3.52
C ARG A 21 -9.93 -8.01 -2.35
N SER A 22 -9.14 -8.75 -1.56
CA SER A 22 -9.64 -9.48 -0.41
C SER A 22 -10.19 -8.55 0.67
N LEU A 23 -9.57 -7.39 0.91
CA LEU A 23 -10.06 -6.43 1.91
C LEU A 23 -11.36 -5.73 1.50
N ILE A 24 -11.56 -5.49 0.20
CA ILE A 24 -12.74 -4.79 -0.32
C ILE A 24 -13.90 -5.77 -0.56
N GLY A 25 -13.60 -7.01 -0.94
CA GLY A 25 -14.59 -8.02 -1.30
C GLY A 25 -15.40 -7.62 -2.53
N ALA A 26 -16.73 -7.63 -2.41
CA ALA A 26 -17.65 -7.39 -3.52
C ALA A 26 -17.52 -5.99 -4.14
N GLY A 27 -17.00 -5.00 -3.39
CA GLY A 27 -16.79 -3.63 -3.89
C GLY A 27 -15.59 -3.48 -4.84
N TRP A 28 -14.79 -4.53 -5.06
CA TRP A 28 -13.56 -4.47 -5.84
C TRP A 28 -13.77 -3.88 -7.23
N SER A 29 -14.80 -4.36 -7.95
CA SER A 29 -15.08 -3.97 -9.32
C SER A 29 -15.52 -2.51 -9.46
N ALA A 30 -16.08 -1.91 -8.40
CA ALA A 30 -16.52 -0.52 -8.42
C ALA A 30 -15.35 0.48 -8.43
N GLY A 31 -14.18 0.05 -7.95
CA GLY A 31 -12.97 0.87 -7.98
C GLY A 31 -12.12 0.72 -9.25
N LEU A 32 -12.46 -0.20 -10.16
CA LEU A 32 -11.73 -0.38 -11.42
C LEU A 32 -12.12 0.69 -12.45
N ASP A 33 -11.15 1.10 -13.25
CA ASP A 33 -11.40 1.94 -14.44
C ASP A 33 -12.18 1.14 -15.52
N PRO A 34 -12.88 1.80 -16.46
CA PRO A 34 -13.68 1.11 -17.49
C PRO A 34 -12.89 0.10 -18.34
N ASP A 35 -11.61 0.36 -18.57
CA ASP A 35 -10.69 -0.51 -19.33
C ASP A 35 -9.99 -1.56 -18.44
N LYS A 36 -10.21 -1.50 -17.12
CA LYS A 36 -9.59 -2.35 -16.08
C LYS A 36 -8.06 -2.31 -16.06
N GLN A 37 -7.45 -1.26 -16.60
CA GLN A 37 -5.99 -1.04 -16.58
C GLN A 37 -5.53 -0.23 -15.36
N GLY A 38 -6.48 0.24 -14.57
CA GLY A 38 -6.26 0.97 -13.34
C GLY A 38 -7.44 0.82 -12.40
N GLY A 39 -7.29 1.43 -11.23
CA GLY A 39 -8.34 1.53 -10.25
C GLY A 39 -7.93 2.32 -9.03
N LYS A 40 -8.93 2.73 -8.26
CA LYS A 40 -8.79 3.47 -7.01
C LYS A 40 -9.68 2.83 -5.97
N TRP A 41 -9.11 2.60 -4.80
CA TRP A 41 -9.79 1.95 -3.72
C TRP A 41 -9.47 2.59 -2.39
N LYS A 42 -10.46 2.47 -1.53
CA LYS A 42 -10.39 2.82 -0.13
C LYS A 42 -10.45 1.51 0.65
N ILE A 43 -9.38 1.18 1.38
CA ILE A 43 -9.28 -0.09 2.10
C ILE A 43 -9.08 0.17 3.59
N THR A 44 -9.55 -0.75 4.42
CA THR A 44 -9.31 -0.70 5.86
C THR A 44 -8.48 -1.91 6.23
N ILE A 45 -7.32 -1.67 6.85
CA ILE A 45 -6.50 -2.71 7.48
C ILE A 45 -6.92 -2.76 8.95
N PRO A 46 -7.69 -3.78 9.38
CA PRO A 46 -8.15 -3.86 10.76
C PRO A 46 -7.04 -4.34 11.69
N LEU A 47 -7.15 -3.95 12.97
CA LEU A 47 -6.23 -4.40 14.03
C LEU A 47 -6.20 -5.92 14.18
N SER A 48 -7.30 -6.61 13.86
CA SER A 48 -7.40 -8.07 13.96
C SER A 48 -6.44 -8.85 13.07
N LEU A 49 -5.81 -8.20 12.07
CA LEU A 49 -4.75 -8.81 11.26
C LEU A 49 -3.40 -8.94 12.00
N PHE A 50 -3.25 -8.29 13.15
CA PHE A 50 -2.01 -8.27 13.94
C PHE A 50 -2.24 -8.80 15.37
N PRO A 51 -2.70 -10.06 15.53
CA PRO A 51 -2.96 -10.63 16.85
C PRO A 51 -1.65 -10.74 17.64
N SER A 52 -1.70 -10.42 18.93
CA SER A 52 -0.56 -10.50 19.86
C SER A 52 0.67 -9.67 19.44
N GLN A 53 0.45 -8.62 18.66
CA GLN A 53 1.49 -7.68 18.25
C GLN A 53 1.17 -6.28 18.78
N ALA A 54 2.19 -5.65 19.36
CA ALA A 54 2.20 -4.26 19.78
C ALA A 54 3.15 -3.45 18.90
N HIS A 55 2.95 -2.13 18.91
CA HIS A 55 3.80 -1.14 18.22
C HIS A 55 4.01 -1.43 16.74
N VAL A 56 3.00 -1.98 16.06
CA VAL A 56 3.04 -2.27 14.63
C VAL A 56 3.24 -0.98 13.84
N ARG A 57 4.37 -0.89 13.14
CA ARG A 57 4.78 0.33 12.45
C ARG A 57 5.47 0.05 11.13
N LEU A 58 5.29 0.94 10.17
CA LEU A 58 5.85 0.83 8.83
C LEU A 58 7.34 1.18 8.80
N ARG A 59 8.04 0.43 7.94
CA ARG A 59 9.44 0.63 7.53
C ARG A 59 9.57 0.86 6.03
N GLY A 60 8.50 0.66 5.29
CA GLY A 60 8.42 0.85 3.85
C GLY A 60 7.27 0.04 3.28
N ILE A 61 7.01 0.24 2.00
CA ILE A 61 5.98 -0.48 1.26
C ILE A 61 6.52 -0.89 -0.10
N SER A 62 6.02 -2.00 -0.63
CA SER A 62 6.14 -2.32 -2.05
C SER A 62 4.79 -2.79 -2.57
N VAL A 63 4.60 -2.75 -3.88
CA VAL A 63 3.32 -3.12 -4.51
C VAL A 63 3.60 -4.04 -5.68
N THR A 64 2.80 -5.08 -5.78
CA THR A 64 2.73 -5.98 -6.93
C THR A 64 1.30 -6.04 -7.43
N VAL A 65 1.13 -6.35 -8.71
CA VAL A 65 -0.19 -6.52 -9.35
C VAL A 65 -0.35 -7.96 -9.81
N GLU A 66 -1.52 -8.54 -9.62
CA GLU A 66 -1.89 -9.74 -10.34
C GLU A 66 -2.55 -9.33 -11.67
N SER A 67 -1.94 -9.69 -12.79
CA SER A 67 -2.45 -9.37 -14.13
C SER A 67 -2.16 -10.50 -15.11
N GLU A 68 -3.04 -10.68 -16.09
CA GLU A 68 -2.90 -11.66 -17.15
C GLU A 68 -1.71 -11.33 -18.08
N SER A 69 -1.37 -10.05 -18.27
CA SER A 69 -0.31 -9.61 -19.18
C SER A 69 1.07 -9.62 -18.52
N SER A 70 2.02 -10.41 -19.03
CA SER A 70 3.36 -10.56 -18.45
C SER A 70 4.23 -9.31 -18.53
N ASN A 71 3.94 -8.43 -19.49
CA ASN A 71 4.81 -7.30 -19.85
C ASN A 71 4.25 -5.94 -19.41
N ALA A 72 3.08 -5.93 -18.76
CA ALA A 72 2.47 -4.70 -18.31
C ALA A 72 3.27 -4.07 -17.17
N ILE A 73 3.53 -2.77 -17.29
CA ILE A 73 4.15 -1.97 -16.23
C ILE A 73 3.07 -1.06 -15.66
N PHE A 74 2.86 -1.18 -14.36
CA PHE A 74 1.95 -0.34 -13.63
C PHE A 74 2.73 0.66 -12.77
N GLN A 75 2.02 1.64 -12.25
CA GLN A 75 2.48 2.49 -11.16
C GLN A 75 1.37 2.56 -10.11
N SER A 76 1.76 2.87 -8.88
CA SER A 76 0.81 3.00 -7.77
C SER A 76 1.08 4.25 -6.95
N LEU A 77 0.03 4.79 -6.34
CA LEU A 77 0.11 5.81 -5.31
C LEU A 77 -0.70 5.32 -4.12
N LEU A 78 -0.07 5.39 -2.95
CA LEU A 78 -0.64 4.93 -1.70
C LEU A 78 -0.65 6.09 -0.72
N MET A 79 -1.71 6.19 0.06
CA MET A 79 -1.82 7.09 1.20
C MET A 79 -2.11 6.27 2.43
N ALA A 80 -1.21 6.34 3.40
CA ALA A 80 -1.37 5.72 4.70
C ALA A 80 -2.55 6.36 5.47
N PRO A 81 -3.02 5.73 6.57
CA PRO A 81 -4.15 6.24 7.31
C PRO A 81 -3.87 7.59 7.91
N ILE A 82 -4.75 8.56 7.66
CA ILE A 82 -4.70 9.89 8.30
C ILE A 82 -4.81 9.74 9.83
N LYS A 83 -5.63 8.80 10.30
CA LYS A 83 -5.70 8.40 11.70
C LYS A 83 -5.32 6.93 11.80
N GLY A 84 -4.22 6.65 12.48
CA GLY A 84 -3.72 5.30 12.70
C GLY A 84 -4.07 4.80 14.10
N THR A 85 -4.05 3.48 14.30
CA THR A 85 -4.21 2.87 15.64
C THR A 85 -2.90 2.19 16.06
N VAL A 86 -2.48 2.40 17.31
CA VAL A 86 -1.29 1.75 17.89
C VAL A 86 -1.71 1.01 19.15
N VAL A 87 -1.33 -0.26 19.25
CA VAL A 87 -1.46 -1.05 20.48
C VAL A 87 -0.12 -1.05 21.22
N HIS A 88 -0.15 -0.75 22.50
CA HIS A 88 1.00 -0.77 23.40
C HIS A 88 1.14 -2.13 24.08
N LEU A 89 2.28 -2.36 24.74
CA LEU A 89 2.57 -3.62 25.44
C LEU A 89 1.66 -3.92 26.63
N ASP A 90 1.06 -2.89 27.22
CA ASP A 90 0.05 -3.01 28.26
C ASP A 90 -1.35 -3.35 27.69
N GLY A 91 -1.44 -3.58 26.36
CA GLY A 91 -2.68 -3.84 25.64
C GLY A 91 -3.51 -2.59 25.36
N THR A 92 -3.08 -1.40 25.83
CA THR A 92 -3.84 -0.17 25.56
C THR A 92 -3.72 0.22 24.09
N SER A 93 -4.85 0.64 23.51
CA SER A 93 -4.92 1.11 22.13
C SER A 93 -5.05 2.63 22.10
N ARG A 94 -4.30 3.28 21.22
CA ARG A 94 -4.34 4.74 21.03
C ARG A 94 -4.46 5.08 19.55
N THR A 95 -5.27 6.09 19.27
CA THR A 95 -5.32 6.70 17.94
C THR A 95 -4.22 7.75 17.82
N ILE A 96 -3.48 7.71 16.72
CA ILE A 96 -2.44 8.68 16.38
C ILE A 96 -2.83 9.46 15.13
N ASP A 97 -2.52 10.75 15.12
CA ASP A 97 -2.65 11.59 13.93
C ASP A 97 -1.43 11.40 13.02
N GLN A 98 -1.69 11.11 11.75
CA GLN A 98 -0.70 10.89 10.71
C GLN A 98 -1.04 11.71 9.46
N SER A 99 -1.85 12.76 9.60
CA SER A 99 -2.31 13.66 8.53
C SER A 99 -1.18 14.33 7.73
N THR A 100 0.00 14.45 8.32
CA THR A 100 1.20 15.01 7.68
C THR A 100 2.00 13.99 6.86
N THR A 101 1.61 12.71 6.89
CA THR A 101 2.29 11.64 6.13
C THR A 101 2.03 11.86 4.64
N PRO A 102 3.06 12.07 3.82
CA PRO A 102 2.85 12.33 2.40
C PRO A 102 2.44 11.03 1.66
N PRO A 103 1.71 11.15 0.55
CA PRO A 103 1.47 10.03 -0.35
C PRO A 103 2.78 9.43 -0.86
N VAL A 104 2.81 8.10 -1.03
CA VAL A 104 3.97 7.37 -1.54
C VAL A 104 3.68 6.84 -2.93
N ARG A 105 4.51 7.23 -3.89
CA ARG A 105 4.45 6.76 -5.29
C ARG A 105 5.39 5.58 -5.48
N VAL A 106 4.84 4.48 -6.00
CA VAL A 106 5.59 3.33 -6.51
C VAL A 106 5.67 3.49 -8.02
N GLY A 107 6.82 3.93 -8.53
CA GLY A 107 6.99 4.27 -9.94
C GLY A 107 6.93 3.06 -10.89
N ARG A 108 7.26 1.87 -10.39
CA ARG A 108 7.23 0.63 -11.14
C ARG A 108 6.62 -0.48 -10.31
N VAL A 109 5.43 -0.90 -10.71
CA VAL A 109 4.69 -2.01 -10.13
C VAL A 109 4.65 -3.12 -11.17
N GLN A 110 5.13 -4.29 -10.78
CA GLN A 110 5.23 -5.47 -11.63
C GLN A 110 4.32 -6.59 -11.13
N ARG A 111 4.26 -7.66 -11.92
CA ARG A 111 3.54 -8.86 -11.54
C ARG A 111 4.12 -9.54 -10.31
N LEU A 112 3.25 -10.26 -9.60
CA LEU A 112 3.62 -11.10 -8.48
C LEU A 112 4.66 -12.18 -8.84
N ASP A 113 4.61 -12.71 -10.07
CA ASP A 113 5.52 -13.75 -10.58
C ASP A 113 6.79 -13.18 -11.25
N SER A 114 7.00 -11.86 -11.18
CA SER A 114 8.23 -11.25 -11.68
C SER A 114 9.43 -11.76 -10.88
N GLN A 115 10.51 -12.18 -11.57
CA GLN A 115 11.77 -12.56 -10.93
C GLN A 115 12.52 -11.35 -10.33
N ARG A 116 12.09 -10.13 -10.65
CA ARG A 116 12.70 -8.91 -10.13
C ARG A 116 12.24 -8.66 -8.70
N VAL A 117 13.17 -8.25 -7.85
CA VAL A 117 12.88 -7.77 -6.50
C VAL A 117 11.95 -6.55 -6.57
N PRO A 118 10.83 -6.54 -5.82
CA PRO A 118 9.96 -5.37 -5.73
C PRO A 118 10.69 -4.14 -5.19
N ASP A 119 10.38 -2.97 -5.73
CA ASP A 119 10.95 -1.71 -5.24
C ASP A 119 10.35 -1.38 -3.86
N LEU A 120 11.20 -1.28 -2.83
CA LEU A 120 10.81 -0.82 -1.50
C LEU A 120 10.84 0.71 -1.46
N VAL A 121 9.68 1.34 -1.27
CA VAL A 121 9.52 2.79 -1.25
C VAL A 121 8.96 3.28 0.08
N GLY A 122 9.03 4.59 0.31
CA GLY A 122 8.48 5.23 1.51
C GLY A 122 9.23 4.89 2.80
N THR A 123 10.46 4.39 2.72
CA THR A 123 11.26 3.99 3.88
C THR A 123 11.49 5.12 4.88
N LEU A 124 11.66 6.35 4.38
CA LEU A 124 11.78 7.56 5.19
C LEU A 124 10.43 8.20 5.50
N SER A 125 9.55 8.32 4.51
CA SER A 125 8.28 9.05 4.65
C SER A 125 7.22 8.30 5.46
N LEU A 126 7.29 6.97 5.52
CA LEU A 126 6.38 6.11 6.28
C LEU A 126 7.03 5.60 7.57
N HIS A 127 8.21 6.10 7.92
CA HIS A 127 8.93 5.59 9.07
C HIS A 127 8.12 5.82 10.35
N ASN A 128 7.81 4.72 11.07
CA ASN A 128 6.98 4.70 12.28
C ASN A 128 5.48 4.97 12.08
N VAL A 129 4.98 5.06 10.84
CA VAL A 129 3.54 5.20 10.57
C VAL A 129 2.83 3.89 10.93
N SER A 130 1.72 3.97 11.66
CA SER A 130 0.85 2.82 11.90
C SER A 130 0.14 2.40 10.60
N PRO A 131 0.20 1.12 10.22
CA PRO A 131 -0.53 0.61 9.06
C PRO A 131 -2.02 0.35 9.34
N ILE A 132 -2.45 0.40 10.60
CA ILE A 132 -3.82 0.04 11.01
C ILE A 132 -4.72 1.25 10.82
N GLY A 133 -5.74 1.09 9.99
CA GLY A 133 -6.68 2.15 9.65
C GLY A 133 -7.06 2.15 8.18
N GLU A 134 -7.55 3.30 7.73
CA GLU A 134 -8.11 3.50 6.40
C GLU A 134 -7.07 4.05 5.41
N TRP A 135 -6.80 3.31 4.35
CA TRP A 135 -5.85 3.65 3.29
C TRP A 135 -6.56 4.06 2.01
N MET A 136 -5.86 4.85 1.20
CA MET A 136 -6.20 5.06 -0.20
C MET A 136 -5.14 4.42 -1.09
N VAL A 137 -5.56 3.58 -2.02
CA VAL A 137 -4.70 2.89 -2.98
C VAL A 137 -5.17 3.22 -4.38
N ALA A 138 -4.27 3.69 -5.22
CA ALA A 138 -4.52 3.91 -6.64
C ALA A 138 -3.46 3.17 -7.46
N VAL A 139 -3.87 2.52 -8.54
CA VAL A 139 -3.01 1.84 -9.50
C VAL A 139 -3.43 2.26 -10.89
N ALA A 140 -2.48 2.47 -11.79
CA ALA A 140 -2.74 2.71 -13.19
C ALA A 140 -1.59 2.17 -14.04
N SER A 141 -1.82 2.03 -15.34
CA SER A 141 -0.75 1.81 -16.31
C SER A 141 0.32 2.90 -16.19
N SER A 142 1.59 2.56 -16.41
CA SER A 142 2.69 3.53 -16.38
C SER A 142 2.53 4.69 -17.37
N SER A 143 1.71 4.52 -18.40
CA SER A 143 1.40 5.56 -19.39
C SER A 143 0.28 6.53 -18.97
N GLN A 144 -0.48 6.21 -17.92
CA GLN A 144 -1.60 7.03 -17.46
C GLN A 144 -1.21 7.86 -16.23
N PRO A 145 -1.57 9.15 -16.14
CA PRO A 145 -1.29 9.93 -14.95
C PRO A 145 -2.09 9.42 -13.75
N LEU A 146 -1.45 9.39 -12.59
CA LEU A 146 -2.01 8.80 -11.39
C LEU A 146 -2.19 9.88 -10.31
N SER A 147 -3.43 10.06 -9.84
CA SER A 147 -3.82 11.06 -8.84
C SER A 147 -4.98 10.58 -7.96
N PHE A 148 -5.03 11.06 -6.72
CA PHE A 148 -6.19 10.90 -5.84
C PHE A 148 -7.28 11.96 -6.04
N SER A 149 -7.03 12.97 -6.88
CA SER A 149 -8.03 14.01 -7.17
C SER A 149 -9.24 13.40 -7.88
N ALA A 150 -10.44 13.81 -7.46
CA ALA A 150 -11.70 13.48 -8.12
C ALA A 150 -11.78 14.09 -9.53
N ASN A 151 -11.04 15.20 -9.77
CA ASN A 151 -10.97 15.89 -11.05
C ASN A 151 -9.52 15.79 -11.57
N PRO A 152 -9.15 14.70 -12.27
CA PRO A 152 -7.93 14.72 -13.06
C PRO A 152 -8.08 15.79 -14.16
N PRO A 153 -7.04 16.59 -14.45
CA PRO A 153 -7.08 17.49 -15.59
C PRO A 153 -7.38 16.68 -16.87
N PRO A 154 -8.16 17.20 -17.83
CA PRO A 154 -8.50 16.49 -19.05
C PRO A 154 -7.22 16.07 -19.79
N ILE A 155 -7.03 14.76 -19.89
CA ILE A 155 -5.82 14.16 -20.43
C ILE A 155 -5.94 14.18 -21.96
N GLN A 156 -5.32 15.16 -22.62
CA GLN A 156 -5.07 15.13 -24.07
C GLN A 156 -3.80 14.30 -24.40
N SER A 157 -3.62 13.15 -23.75
CA SER A 157 -2.46 12.31 -24.06
C SER A 157 -2.67 11.59 -25.38
N PRO A 158 -1.66 11.55 -26.26
CA PRO A 158 -1.70 10.70 -27.43
C PRO A 158 -1.95 9.26 -26.98
N LYS A 159 -2.91 8.57 -27.61
CA LYS A 159 -3.12 7.12 -27.45
C LYS A 159 -1.87 6.41 -27.96
N ILE A 160 -0.83 6.32 -27.14
CA ILE A 160 0.27 5.40 -27.42
C ILE A 160 -0.27 4.02 -27.06
N VAL A 161 -0.70 3.29 -28.09
CA VAL A 161 -1.16 1.90 -27.97
C VAL A 161 0.07 1.03 -27.75
N TYR A 162 0.64 1.07 -26.54
CA TYR A 162 1.56 0.01 -26.13
C TYR A 162 0.73 -1.25 -25.89
N GLY A 163 1.14 -2.32 -26.55
CA GLY A 163 0.38 -3.55 -26.71
C GLY A 163 -0.17 -4.15 -25.40
N GLN A 164 -1.37 -4.73 -25.57
CA GLN A 164 -2.12 -5.63 -24.69
C GLN A 164 -2.89 -4.99 -23.54
N ASN A 165 -4.21 -5.20 -23.58
CA ASN A 165 -5.20 -4.89 -22.55
C ASN A 165 -4.89 -5.65 -21.25
N ALA A 166 -3.91 -5.18 -20.48
CA ALA A 166 -3.53 -5.76 -19.22
C ALA A 166 -4.60 -5.47 -18.17
N LYS A 167 -5.46 -6.46 -17.90
CA LYS A 167 -6.49 -6.35 -16.86
C LYS A 167 -5.86 -6.61 -15.49
N ILE A 168 -6.23 -5.81 -14.50
CA ILE A 168 -5.85 -6.00 -13.10
C ILE A 168 -6.83 -6.99 -12.45
N ASN A 169 -6.31 -8.09 -11.91
CA ASN A 169 -7.07 -9.09 -11.16
C ASN A 169 -7.03 -8.83 -9.65
N ASP A 170 -5.89 -8.37 -9.15
CA ASP A 170 -5.67 -7.95 -7.77
C ASP A 170 -4.48 -6.97 -7.68
N VAL A 171 -4.43 -6.22 -6.59
CA VAL A 171 -3.29 -5.40 -6.17
C VAL A 171 -2.86 -5.92 -4.80
N ILE A 172 -1.59 -6.27 -4.66
CA ILE A 172 -1.02 -6.77 -3.42
C ILE A 172 -0.06 -5.71 -2.88
N VAL A 173 -0.36 -5.18 -1.71
CA VAL A 173 0.48 -4.23 -0.99
C VAL A 173 1.31 -5.00 0.03
N HIS A 174 2.63 -4.97 -0.12
CA HIS A 174 3.56 -5.60 0.81
C HIS A 174 4.01 -4.55 1.82
N LEU A 175 3.54 -4.69 3.06
CA LEU A 175 3.90 -3.79 4.16
C LEU A 175 5.17 -4.31 4.82
N THR A 176 6.25 -3.54 4.79
CA THR A 176 7.44 -3.85 5.59
C THR A 176 7.20 -3.29 6.99
N LEU A 177 7.08 -4.18 7.97
CA LEU A 177 6.68 -3.85 9.33
C LEU A 177 7.83 -4.05 10.30
N ALA A 178 7.89 -3.18 11.30
CA ALA A 178 8.53 -3.45 12.58
C ALA A 178 7.43 -3.62 13.63
N VAL A 179 7.53 -4.69 14.42
CA VAL A 179 6.55 -5.01 15.46
C VAL A 179 7.24 -5.46 16.73
N ARG A 180 6.49 -5.52 17.82
CA ARG A 180 6.89 -6.18 19.05
C ARG A 180 5.83 -7.20 19.44
N ASN A 181 6.24 -8.42 19.75
CA ASN A 181 5.29 -9.43 20.26
C ASN A 181 4.93 -9.09 21.70
N ILE A 182 3.66 -9.28 22.04
CA ILE A 182 3.11 -9.13 23.40
C ILE A 182 3.39 -10.41 24.19
#